data_AF-A0AAW2RTW3-F1
#
_entry.id   AF-A0AAW2RTW3-F1
#
_cell.length_a   1.000
_cell.length_b   1.000
_cell.length_c   1.000
_cell.angle_alpha   90.00
_cell.angle_beta   90.00
_cell.angle_gamma   90.00
#
_symmetry.space_group_name_H-M   'P 1'
#
loop_
_entity.id
_entity.type
_entity.pdbx_description
1 polymer ?
#
loop_
_entity_poly.entity_id
_entity_poly.type
_entity_poly.pdbx_seq_one_letter_code
_entity_poly.pdbx_strand_id
1 'polypeptide(L)'
;MSRTWKVKAIGPTIPSMYLDKRLHDDKEYGLNIFKTTTDVCTNWLSKKQPKSVIYISFGSLAQLSVEQIEELAHALTTLNKHFLWVVRSSELAKLPKNFFEESSEKGLIVSWCQQLEILAHDVVGCFVTHCGWNSTLEGLSLGVPMVAMPQWTDQSTNTKFVVDVWRVGIWARADEKGLVREGEIRRCIKHVMEGDGEEIREKRK
;
A
#
# COMPACT_ATOMS: atom_id res chain seq x y z
N MET A 1 -23.51 -10.53 -36.91
CA MET A 1 -22.36 -9.68 -37.25
C MET A 1 -21.83 -9.05 -35.97
N SER A 2 -20.80 -9.63 -35.35
CA SER A 2 -20.15 -9.01 -34.19
C SER A 2 -19.32 -7.83 -34.67
N ARG A 3 -19.78 -6.60 -34.40
CA ARG A 3 -18.90 -5.43 -34.44
C ARG A 3 -17.82 -5.66 -33.38
N THR A 4 -16.62 -6.06 -33.79
CA THR A 4 -15.45 -6.06 -32.93
C THR A 4 -15.12 -4.62 -32.58
N TRP A 5 -15.43 -4.21 -31.36
CA TRP A 5 -14.98 -2.94 -30.80
C TRP A 5 -13.46 -2.93 -30.79
N LYS A 6 -12.86 -1.89 -31.38
CA LYS A 6 -11.40 -1.73 -31.35
C LYS A 6 -11.00 -1.36 -29.93
N VAL A 7 -10.23 -2.23 -29.26
CA VAL A 7 -9.67 -1.98 -27.92
C VAL A 7 -8.22 -1.56 -28.07
N LYS A 8 -7.80 -0.52 -27.33
CA LYS A 8 -6.41 -0.08 -27.24
C LYS A 8 -6.01 0.00 -25.77
N ALA A 9 -4.94 -0.70 -25.40
CA ALA A 9 -4.32 -0.53 -24.09
C ALA A 9 -3.49 0.76 -24.08
N ILE A 10 -3.74 1.63 -23.10
CA ILE A 10 -3.07 2.94 -22.96
C ILE A 10 -2.40 3.12 -21.59
N GLY A 11 -2.38 2.07 -20.76
CA GLY A 11 -1.77 2.11 -19.43
C GLY A 11 -0.26 1.82 -19.45
N PRO A 12 0.40 2.01 -18.29
CA PRO A 12 -0.16 2.56 -17.05
C PRO A 12 -0.34 4.08 -17.15
N THR A 13 -1.49 4.60 -16.69
CA THR A 13 -1.81 6.04 -16.72
C THR A 13 -1.31 6.73 -15.45
N ILE A 14 -0.05 6.49 -15.10
CA ILE A 14 0.67 7.17 -14.01
C ILE A 14 1.34 8.43 -14.58
N PRO A 15 1.38 9.56 -13.85
CA PRO A 15 2.05 10.77 -14.31
C PRO A 15 3.47 10.49 -14.82
N SER A 16 3.78 11.00 -16.02
CA SER A 16 5.03 10.73 -16.77
C SER A 16 6.28 10.95 -15.93
N MET A 17 6.27 11.91 -15.00
CA MET A 17 7.42 12.19 -14.13
C MET A 17 7.84 11.04 -13.21
N TYR A 18 6.97 10.07 -12.96
CA TYR A 18 7.27 8.84 -12.22
C TYR A 18 7.64 7.65 -13.12
N LEU A 19 7.48 7.80 -14.43
CA LEU A 19 7.77 6.77 -15.43
C LEU A 19 8.96 7.20 -16.29
N ASP A 20 8.68 7.75 -17.47
CA ASP A 20 9.63 8.04 -18.54
C ASP A 20 10.09 9.50 -18.58
N LYS A 21 9.50 10.37 -17.75
CA LYS A 21 9.81 11.80 -17.63
C LYS A 21 9.75 12.58 -18.95
N ARG A 22 8.97 12.09 -19.93
CA ARG A 22 8.80 12.73 -21.24
C ARG A 22 7.93 13.99 -21.17
N LEU A 23 6.98 14.06 -20.23
CA LEU A 23 6.10 15.20 -20.02
C LEU A 23 6.46 15.89 -18.71
N HIS A 24 7.18 17.01 -18.80
CA HIS A 24 7.73 17.70 -17.63
C HIS A 24 6.69 18.27 -16.66
N ASP A 25 5.49 18.58 -17.17
CA ASP A 25 4.39 19.16 -16.37
C ASP A 25 3.45 18.08 -15.78
N ASP A 26 3.61 16.82 -16.17
CA ASP A 26 2.78 15.70 -15.72
C ASP A 26 3.34 15.09 -14.42
N LYS A 27 3.12 15.81 -13.32
CA LYS A 27 3.69 15.53 -11.98
C LYS A 27 2.71 14.94 -10.98
N GLU A 28 1.40 15.00 -11.23
CA GLU A 28 0.35 14.57 -10.32
C GLU A 28 -0.94 14.29 -11.08
N TYR A 29 -1.90 13.60 -10.48
CA TYR A 29 -3.20 13.32 -11.12
C TYR A 29 -4.12 14.54 -11.26
N GLY A 30 -3.72 15.71 -10.76
CA GLY A 30 -4.49 16.96 -10.83
C GLY A 30 -5.77 16.99 -9.97
N LEU A 31 -6.05 15.94 -9.19
CA LEU A 31 -7.22 15.86 -8.31
C LEU A 31 -6.83 15.24 -6.96
N ASN A 32 -7.00 16.02 -5.89
CA ASN A 32 -6.84 15.57 -4.51
C ASN A 32 -8.21 15.57 -3.83
N ILE A 33 -8.73 14.38 -3.52
CA ILE A 33 -10.06 14.20 -2.90
C ILE A 33 -10.07 14.68 -1.45
N PHE A 34 -8.91 14.65 -0.79
CA PHE A 34 -8.76 14.99 0.62
C PHE A 34 -7.55 15.91 0.83
N LYS A 35 -7.56 16.67 1.93
CA LYS A 35 -6.43 17.52 2.34
C LYS A 35 -5.21 16.65 2.61
N THR A 36 -4.11 16.91 1.90
CA THR A 36 -2.89 16.12 1.97
C THR A 36 -1.99 16.56 3.13
N THR A 37 -1.31 15.61 3.77
CA THR A 37 -0.20 15.88 4.70
C THR A 37 1.13 15.43 4.13
N THR A 38 1.31 15.58 2.82
CA THR A 38 2.44 15.02 2.07
C THR A 38 3.79 15.52 2.59
N ASP A 39 3.92 16.81 2.87
CA ASP A 39 5.18 17.38 3.41
C ASP A 39 5.59 16.76 4.75
N VAL A 40 4.61 16.46 5.62
CA VAL A 40 4.88 15.77 6.89
C VAL A 40 5.37 14.35 6.64
N CYS A 41 4.75 13.67 5.67
CA CYS A 41 5.12 12.31 5.29
C CYS A 41 6.53 12.25 4.70
N THR A 42 6.83 13.09 3.70
CA THR A 42 8.13 13.11 3.01
C THR A 42 9.26 13.48 3.97
N ASN A 43 9.05 14.46 4.85
CA ASN A 43 10.03 14.83 5.89
C ASN A 43 10.27 13.71 6.92
N TRP A 44 9.25 12.89 7.21
CA TRP A 44 9.42 11.75 8.10
C TRP A 44 10.15 10.58 7.41
N LEU A 45 9.84 10.34 6.13
CA LEU A 45 10.45 9.27 5.32
C LEU A 45 11.93 9.52 5.02
N SER A 46 12.33 10.78 4.77
CA SER A 46 13.71 11.15 4.43
C SER A 46 14.75 10.79 5.51
N LYS A 47 14.29 10.51 6.74
CA LYS A 47 15.11 10.14 7.90
C LYS A 47 15.24 8.62 8.08
N LYS A 48 14.69 7.82 7.16
CA LYS A 48 14.63 6.35 7.28
C LYS A 48 15.63 5.68 6.35
N GLN A 49 15.96 4.44 6.66
CA GLN A 49 16.87 3.65 5.83
C GLN A 49 16.14 3.15 4.56
N PRO A 50 16.86 2.94 3.45
CA PRO A 50 16.31 2.33 2.24
C PRO A 50 15.54 1.04 2.54
N LYS A 51 14.38 0.86 1.89
CA LYS A 51 13.50 -0.31 2.00
C LYS A 51 13.13 -0.74 3.43
N SER A 52 13.14 0.19 4.39
CA SER A 52 12.87 -0.09 5.81
C SER A 52 11.46 0.28 6.28
N VAL A 53 10.67 0.96 5.45
CA VAL A 53 9.33 1.47 5.78
C VAL A 53 8.24 0.60 5.16
N ILE A 54 7.25 0.25 5.97
CA ILE A 54 5.98 -0.35 5.52
C ILE A 54 5.01 0.79 5.24
N TYR A 55 4.50 0.88 4.02
CA TYR A 55 3.41 1.79 3.68
C TYR A 55 2.09 1.02 3.69
N ILE A 56 1.06 1.54 4.38
CA ILE A 56 -0.25 0.91 4.50
C ILE A 56 -1.34 1.89 4.04
N SER A 57 -2.11 1.48 3.03
CA SER A 57 -3.25 2.27 2.53
C SER A 57 -4.31 1.35 1.89
N PHE A 58 -5.56 1.52 2.32
CA PHE A 58 -6.73 0.81 1.79
C PHE A 58 -7.55 1.66 0.82
N GLY A 59 -6.95 2.73 0.28
CA GLY A 59 -7.58 3.62 -0.70
C GLY A 59 -8.66 4.54 -0.12
N SER A 60 -9.37 5.22 -1.01
CA SER A 60 -10.35 6.25 -0.64
C SER A 60 -11.68 5.71 -0.14
N LEU A 61 -12.06 4.49 -0.53
CA LEU A 61 -13.43 3.98 -0.34
C LEU A 61 -13.55 2.84 0.68
N ALA A 62 -12.54 1.97 0.81
CA ALA A 62 -12.67 0.79 1.67
C ALA A 62 -12.59 1.18 3.15
N GLN A 63 -13.58 0.79 3.97
CA GLN A 63 -13.59 0.97 5.42
C GLN A 63 -13.31 -0.36 6.10
N LEU A 64 -12.36 -0.37 7.04
CA LEU A 64 -12.04 -1.56 7.80
C LEU A 64 -12.94 -1.67 9.03
N SER A 65 -13.22 -2.90 9.48
CA SER A 65 -13.89 -3.11 10.76
C SER A 65 -12.96 -2.71 11.92
N VAL A 66 -13.52 -2.55 13.12
CA VAL A 66 -12.73 -2.25 14.32
C VAL A 66 -11.74 -3.38 14.58
N GLU A 67 -12.21 -4.61 14.50
CA GLU A 67 -11.42 -5.82 14.72
C GLU A 67 -10.27 -5.92 13.71
N GLN A 68 -10.49 -5.58 12.44
CA GLN A 68 -9.42 -5.61 11.43
C GLN A 68 -8.35 -4.52 11.68
N ILE A 69 -8.76 -3.35 12.19
CA ILE A 69 -7.83 -2.29 12.59
C ILE A 69 -7.02 -2.71 13.81
N GLU A 70 -7.64 -3.38 14.78
CA GLU A 70 -6.95 -3.94 15.96
C GLU A 70 -5.89 -4.98 15.55
N GLU A 71 -6.23 -5.93 14.66
CA GLU A 71 -5.29 -6.94 14.14
C GLU A 71 -4.10 -6.29 13.42
N LEU A 72 -4.33 -5.23 12.62
CA LEU A 72 -3.27 -4.45 11.96
C LEU A 72 -2.40 -3.70 12.98
N ALA A 73 -3.01 -3.04 13.96
CA ALA A 73 -2.29 -2.30 14.99
C ALA A 73 -1.38 -3.23 15.80
N HIS A 74 -1.90 -4.37 16.26
CA HIS A 74 -1.11 -5.38 16.97
C HIS A 74 0.02 -5.95 16.12
N ALA A 75 -0.22 -6.21 14.82
CA ALA A 75 0.82 -6.67 13.91
C ALA A 75 1.97 -5.65 13.78
N LEU A 76 1.64 -4.37 13.62
CA LEU A 76 2.62 -3.30 13.45
C LEU A 76 3.47 -3.08 14.71
N THR A 77 2.84 -3.03 15.89
CA THR A 77 3.55 -2.92 17.18
C THR A 77 4.50 -4.09 17.37
N THR A 78 4.06 -5.31 17.06
CA THR A 78 4.86 -6.53 17.25
C THR A 78 6.00 -6.67 16.23
N LEU A 79 5.86 -6.12 15.01
CA LEU A 79 6.92 -6.14 14.00
C LEU A 79 8.11 -5.24 14.35
N ASN A 80 7.86 -4.17 15.12
CA ASN A 80 8.87 -3.17 15.49
C ASN A 80 9.66 -2.62 14.27
N LYS A 81 8.96 -2.42 13.14
CA LYS A 81 9.50 -1.78 11.93
C LYS A 81 8.87 -0.40 11.73
N HIS A 82 9.54 0.45 10.95
CA HIS A 82 8.98 1.76 10.62
C HIS A 82 7.77 1.58 9.71
N PHE A 83 6.69 2.31 9.98
CA PHE A 83 5.51 2.27 9.14
C PHE A 83 4.87 3.65 8.94
N LEU A 84 4.24 3.84 7.79
CA LEU A 84 3.35 4.95 7.50
C LEU A 84 1.99 4.36 7.16
N TRP A 85 0.99 4.65 7.99
CA TRP A 85 -0.36 4.13 7.83
C TRP A 85 -1.36 5.26 7.57
N VAL A 86 -2.03 5.18 6.42
CA VAL A 86 -3.19 6.03 6.11
C VAL A 86 -4.43 5.49 6.83
N VAL A 87 -4.87 6.18 7.88
CA VAL A 87 -6.10 5.91 8.62
C VAL A 87 -7.01 7.12 8.49
N ARG A 88 -8.11 7.00 7.75
CA ARG A 88 -9.01 8.13 7.50
C ARG A 88 -9.54 8.71 8.81
N SER A 89 -9.83 10.01 8.81
CA SER A 89 -10.33 10.71 10.01
C SER A 89 -11.58 10.06 10.62
N SER A 90 -12.46 9.48 9.80
CA SER A 90 -13.65 8.75 10.25
C SER A 90 -13.36 7.40 10.92
N GLU A 91 -12.12 6.91 10.83
CA GLU A 91 -11.69 5.60 11.35
C GLU A 91 -10.68 5.73 12.49
N LEU A 92 -10.19 6.94 12.79
CA LEU A 92 -9.24 7.16 13.89
C LEU A 92 -9.79 6.67 15.24
N ALA A 93 -11.10 6.79 15.46
CA ALA A 93 -11.77 6.31 16.68
C ALA A 93 -11.77 4.78 16.82
N LYS A 94 -11.46 4.03 15.75
CA LYS A 94 -11.36 2.57 15.75
C LYS A 94 -9.98 2.07 16.15
N LEU A 95 -8.97 2.96 16.20
CA LEU A 95 -7.63 2.59 16.63
C LEU A 95 -7.63 2.25 18.13
N PRO A 96 -6.80 1.29 18.58
CA PRO A 96 -6.63 1.03 20.01
C PRO A 96 -6.21 2.30 20.75
N LYS A 97 -6.75 2.52 21.96
CA LYS A 97 -6.62 3.80 22.70
C LYS A 97 -5.19 4.32 22.83
N ASN A 98 -4.21 3.42 23.02
CA ASN A 98 -2.82 3.79 23.27
C ASN A 98 -1.93 3.63 22.03
N PHE A 99 -2.50 3.29 20.87
CA PHE A 99 -1.71 2.95 19.69
C PHE A 99 -0.83 4.11 19.19
N PHE A 100 -1.32 5.35 19.28
CA PHE A 100 -0.52 6.52 18.89
C PHE A 100 0.74 6.68 19.75
N GLU A 101 0.62 6.46 21.06
CA GLU A 101 1.73 6.60 22.00
C GLU A 101 2.71 5.44 21.81
N GLU A 102 2.21 4.21 21.78
CA GLU A 102 2.99 2.97 21.59
C GLU A 102 3.76 2.97 20.26
N SER A 103 3.21 3.57 19.21
CA SER A 103 3.83 3.60 17.89
C SER A 103 4.60 4.89 17.58
N SER A 104 4.55 5.91 18.43
CA SER A 104 5.07 7.26 18.12
C SER A 104 6.54 7.31 17.64
N GLU A 105 7.40 6.40 18.10
CA GLU A 105 8.80 6.33 17.67
C GLU A 105 9.00 5.69 16.28
N LYS A 106 8.09 4.79 15.87
CA LYS A 106 8.24 3.93 14.68
C LYS A 106 7.20 4.19 13.60
N GLY A 107 6.03 4.67 13.98
CA GLY A 107 4.86 4.84 13.14
C GLY A 107 4.59 6.30 12.84
N LEU A 108 4.11 6.56 11.63
CA LEU A 108 3.44 7.80 11.25
C LEU A 108 2.03 7.47 10.80
N ILE A 109 1.03 7.99 11.49
CA ILE A 109 -0.39 7.83 11.14
C ILE A 109 -0.88 9.15 10.56
N VAL A 110 -1.46 9.10 9.35
CA VAL A 110 -2.01 10.26 8.66
C VAL A 110 -3.39 9.95 8.12
N SER A 111 -4.23 10.98 7.96
CA SER A 111 -5.57 10.80 7.38
C SER A 111 -5.55 10.68 5.86
N TRP A 112 -4.58 11.32 5.21
CA TRP A 112 -4.40 11.28 3.76
C TRP A 112 -3.01 11.75 3.32
N CYS A 113 -2.47 11.17 2.25
CA CYS A 113 -1.20 11.56 1.64
C CYS A 113 -1.22 11.38 0.12
N GLN A 114 -0.30 12.02 -0.60
CA GLN A 114 -0.08 11.72 -2.03
C GLN A 114 0.63 10.38 -2.17
N GLN A 115 -0.15 9.31 -2.29
CA GLN A 115 0.34 7.92 -2.32
C GLN A 115 1.46 7.69 -3.33
N LEU A 116 1.35 8.25 -4.53
CA LEU A 116 2.37 8.11 -5.57
C LEU A 116 3.74 8.68 -5.15
N GLU A 117 3.76 9.82 -4.44
CA GLU A 117 5.00 10.38 -3.87
C GLU A 117 5.58 9.50 -2.77
N ILE A 118 4.71 8.92 -1.92
CA ILE A 118 5.15 8.01 -0.86
C ILE A 118 5.80 6.76 -1.46
N LEU A 119 5.12 6.12 -2.42
CA LEU A 119 5.61 4.93 -3.09
C LEU A 119 6.90 5.17 -3.89
N ALA A 120 7.10 6.40 -4.39
CA ALA A 120 8.32 6.76 -5.12
C ALA A 120 9.55 6.91 -4.22
N HIS A 121 9.37 6.98 -2.89
CA HIS A 121 10.47 7.13 -1.96
C HIS A 121 11.19 5.79 -1.74
N ASP A 122 12.52 5.78 -1.91
CA ASP A 122 13.32 4.55 -1.84
C ASP A 122 13.28 3.82 -0.47
N VAL A 123 12.87 4.52 0.59
CA VAL A 123 12.73 3.94 1.94
C VAL A 123 11.54 2.99 2.05
N VAL A 124 10.55 3.09 1.16
CA VAL A 124 9.39 2.20 1.15
C VAL A 124 9.82 0.83 0.64
N GLY A 125 9.74 -0.15 1.54
CA GLY A 125 10.14 -1.54 1.28
C GLY A 125 8.96 -2.48 1.03
N CYS A 126 7.76 -2.12 1.49
CA CYS A 126 6.56 -2.95 1.43
C CYS A 126 5.32 -2.07 1.35
N PHE A 127 4.38 -2.41 0.45
CA PHE A 127 3.07 -1.76 0.35
C PHE A 127 1.95 -2.72 0.75
N VAL A 128 1.36 -2.50 1.92
CA VAL A 128 0.12 -3.18 2.34
C VAL A 128 -1.06 -2.46 1.70
N THR A 129 -1.76 -3.14 0.80
CA THR A 129 -2.74 -2.52 -0.08
C THR A 129 -4.00 -3.36 -0.25
N HIS A 130 -5.13 -2.68 -0.42
CA HIS A 130 -6.39 -3.26 -0.86
C HIS A 130 -6.38 -3.79 -2.31
N CYS A 131 -5.31 -3.60 -3.08
CA CYS A 131 -5.23 -4.01 -4.49
C CYS A 131 -6.32 -3.42 -5.39
N GLY A 132 -6.79 -2.20 -5.11
CA GLY A 132 -7.50 -1.41 -6.11
C GLY A 132 -6.61 -1.17 -7.34
N TRP A 133 -7.20 -1.09 -8.53
CA TRP A 133 -6.42 -1.08 -9.78
C TRP A 133 -5.40 0.08 -9.86
N ASN A 134 -5.80 1.31 -9.47
CA ASN A 134 -4.88 2.45 -9.45
C ASN A 134 -3.70 2.22 -8.50
N SER A 135 -3.96 1.82 -7.26
CA SER A 135 -2.89 1.55 -6.28
C SER A 135 -1.99 0.39 -6.70
N THR A 136 -2.56 -0.61 -7.40
CA THR A 136 -1.79 -1.71 -7.98
C THR A 136 -0.86 -1.19 -9.07
N LEU A 137 -1.36 -0.36 -10.00
CA LEU A 137 -0.53 0.24 -11.05
C LEU A 137 0.57 1.14 -10.48
N GLU A 138 0.30 1.91 -9.43
CA GLU A 138 1.31 2.75 -8.76
C GLU A 138 2.43 1.91 -8.16
N GLY A 139 2.10 0.89 -7.36
CA GLY A 139 3.12 0.04 -6.76
C GLY A 139 3.89 -0.79 -7.78
N LEU A 140 3.24 -1.27 -8.85
CA LEU A 140 3.92 -1.93 -9.97
C LEU A 140 4.89 -0.98 -10.67
N SER A 141 4.43 0.22 -11.03
CA SER A 141 5.20 1.20 -11.78
C SER A 141 6.43 1.69 -11.02
N LEU A 142 6.34 1.72 -9.69
CA LEU A 142 7.41 2.19 -8.80
C LEU A 142 8.21 1.04 -8.19
N GLY A 143 7.96 -0.20 -8.60
CA GLY A 143 8.67 -1.38 -8.12
C GLY A 143 8.61 -1.54 -6.60
N VAL A 144 7.42 -1.37 -6.00
CA VAL A 144 7.17 -1.58 -4.57
C VAL A 144 6.41 -2.90 -4.39
N PRO A 145 6.97 -3.88 -3.65
CA PRO A 145 6.35 -5.18 -3.50
C PRO A 145 5.16 -5.08 -2.54
N MET A 146 4.15 -5.93 -2.75
CA MET A 146 2.85 -5.76 -2.11
C MET A 146 2.52 -6.86 -1.11
N VAL A 147 1.92 -6.47 0.01
CA VAL A 147 1.07 -7.36 0.81
C VAL A 147 -0.37 -7.05 0.43
N ALA A 148 -0.99 -7.97 -0.29
CA ALA A 148 -2.33 -7.83 -0.81
C ALA A 148 -3.37 -8.22 0.24
N MET A 149 -4.23 -7.27 0.58
CA MET A 149 -5.35 -7.40 1.52
C MET A 149 -6.63 -6.85 0.89
N PRO A 150 -7.19 -7.54 -0.13
CA PRO A 150 -8.36 -7.06 -0.87
C PRO A 150 -9.58 -6.90 0.04
N GLN A 151 -10.41 -5.88 -0.23
CA GLN A 151 -11.56 -5.52 0.58
C GLN A 151 -12.90 -5.76 -0.15
N TRP A 152 -13.02 -5.37 -1.42
CA TRP A 152 -14.26 -5.50 -2.19
C TRP A 152 -14.02 -5.46 -3.72
N THR A 153 -15.08 -5.60 -4.52
CA THR A 153 -15.07 -5.52 -6.00
C THR A 153 -14.09 -6.51 -6.68
N ASP A 154 -13.34 -6.01 -7.66
CA ASP A 154 -12.32 -6.67 -8.47
C ASP A 154 -10.98 -6.84 -7.74
N GLN A 155 -10.84 -6.35 -6.50
CA GLN A 155 -9.56 -6.34 -5.77
C GLN A 155 -9.00 -7.74 -5.54
N SER A 156 -9.86 -8.74 -5.31
CA SER A 156 -9.43 -10.15 -5.19
C SER A 156 -8.87 -10.69 -6.52
N THR A 157 -9.40 -10.25 -7.66
CA THR A 157 -8.87 -10.59 -8.99
C THR A 157 -7.54 -9.89 -9.23
N ASN A 158 -7.43 -8.60 -8.89
CA ASN A 158 -6.16 -7.86 -8.98
C ASN A 158 -5.09 -8.51 -8.08
N THR A 159 -5.47 -8.95 -6.88
CA THR A 159 -4.60 -9.69 -5.96
C THR A 159 -4.08 -10.99 -6.60
N LYS A 160 -4.94 -11.73 -7.31
CA LYS A 160 -4.51 -12.92 -8.07
C LYS A 160 -3.45 -12.60 -9.11
N PHE A 161 -3.55 -11.49 -9.82
CA PHE A 161 -2.50 -11.06 -10.76
C PHE A 161 -1.21 -10.69 -10.04
N VAL A 162 -1.28 -9.91 -8.96
CA VAL A 162 -0.11 -9.52 -8.14
C VAL A 162 0.67 -10.72 -7.63
N VAL A 163 -0.04 -11.76 -7.17
CA VAL A 163 0.56 -12.91 -6.48
C VAL A 163 0.90 -14.04 -7.45
N ASP A 164 -0.04 -14.47 -8.29
CA ASP A 164 0.10 -15.70 -9.06
C ASP A 164 0.76 -15.44 -10.43
N VAL A 165 0.52 -14.27 -11.03
CA VAL A 165 0.97 -13.93 -12.39
C VAL A 165 2.27 -13.14 -12.36
N TRP A 166 2.25 -11.94 -11.77
CA TRP A 166 3.44 -11.06 -11.71
C TRP A 166 4.39 -11.46 -10.59
N ARG A 167 3.89 -12.12 -9.54
CA ARG A 167 4.67 -12.60 -8.39
C ARG A 167 5.48 -11.48 -7.71
N VAL A 168 4.85 -10.33 -7.57
CA VAL A 168 5.41 -9.11 -6.95
C VAL A 168 4.76 -8.80 -5.59
N GLY A 169 4.03 -9.77 -5.04
CA GLY A 169 3.43 -9.64 -3.72
C GLY A 169 2.93 -10.96 -3.17
N ILE A 170 2.39 -10.89 -1.96
CA ILE A 170 1.81 -12.02 -1.23
C ILE A 170 0.38 -11.68 -0.80
N TRP A 171 -0.53 -12.66 -0.86
CA TRP A 171 -1.90 -12.51 -0.37
C TRP A 171 -1.96 -12.81 1.12
N ALA A 172 -2.25 -11.79 1.95
CA ALA A 172 -2.57 -12.00 3.35
C ALA A 172 -4.02 -12.50 3.48
N ARG A 173 -4.18 -13.78 3.80
CA ARG A 173 -5.48 -14.46 3.75
C ARG A 173 -6.33 -14.16 4.97
N ALA A 174 -7.59 -13.82 4.73
CA ALA A 174 -8.59 -13.75 5.79
C ALA A 174 -8.96 -15.15 6.27
N ASP A 175 -9.30 -15.26 7.55
CA ASP A 175 -9.90 -16.45 8.12
C ASP A 175 -11.38 -16.61 7.69
N GLU A 176 -12.03 -17.65 8.22
CA GLU A 176 -13.45 -17.94 8.00
C GLU A 176 -14.42 -16.82 8.43
N LYS A 177 -13.97 -15.88 9.27
CA LYS A 177 -14.74 -14.70 9.70
C LYS A 177 -14.45 -13.48 8.84
N GLY A 178 -13.61 -13.61 7.81
CA GLY A 178 -13.20 -12.51 6.96
C GLY A 178 -12.13 -11.61 7.58
N LEU A 179 -11.49 -12.02 8.68
CA LEU A 179 -10.43 -11.25 9.33
C LEU A 179 -9.05 -11.76 8.94
N VAL A 180 -8.19 -10.86 8.48
CA VAL A 180 -6.76 -11.15 8.32
C VAL A 180 -6.11 -10.96 9.69
N ARG A 181 -5.72 -12.08 10.30
CA ARG A 181 -5.18 -12.12 11.67
C ARG A 181 -3.78 -11.52 11.75
N GLU A 182 -3.43 -11.01 12.93
CA GLU A 182 -2.14 -10.41 13.29
C GLU A 182 -0.97 -11.28 12.84
N GLY A 183 -1.02 -12.58 13.15
CA GLY A 183 0.01 -13.54 12.74
C GLY A 183 0.19 -13.64 11.22
N GLU A 184 -0.89 -13.60 10.45
CA GLU A 184 -0.84 -13.64 8.98
C GLU A 184 -0.32 -12.33 8.39
N ILE A 185 -0.76 -11.18 8.91
CA ILE A 185 -0.25 -9.85 8.52
C ILE A 185 1.26 -9.81 8.73
N ARG A 186 1.73 -10.23 9.92
CA ARG A 186 3.15 -10.25 10.25
C ARG A 186 3.95 -11.19 9.37
N ARG A 187 3.44 -12.41 9.13
CA ARG A 187 4.08 -13.38 8.25
C ARG A 187 4.28 -12.80 6.86
N CYS A 188 3.23 -12.21 6.28
CA CYS A 188 3.27 -11.60 4.95
C CYS A 188 4.22 -10.41 4.87
N ILE A 189 4.18 -9.49 5.84
CA ILE A 189 5.09 -8.33 5.86
C ILE A 189 6.55 -8.78 6.01
N LYS A 190 6.84 -9.69 6.94
CA LYS A 190 8.19 -10.24 7.11
C LYS A 190 8.68 -10.90 5.83
N HIS A 191 7.84 -11.73 5.22
CA HIS A 191 8.17 -12.40 3.96
C HIS A 191 8.56 -11.38 2.88
N VAL A 192 7.74 -10.35 2.65
CA VAL A 192 8.03 -9.32 1.63
C VAL A 192 9.30 -8.52 1.93
N MET A 193 9.57 -8.22 3.21
CA MET A 193 10.68 -7.35 3.60
C MET A 193 12.00 -8.07 3.85
N GLU A 194 11.99 -9.38 4.11
CA GLU A 194 13.15 -10.13 4.61
C GLU A 194 13.50 -11.31 3.68
N GLY A 195 14.50 -12.13 4.06
CA GLY A 195 15.18 -13.13 3.21
C GLY A 195 14.30 -13.85 2.19
N ASP A 196 13.24 -14.54 2.64
CA ASP A 196 12.42 -15.41 1.80
C ASP A 196 11.60 -14.69 0.70
N GLY A 197 11.45 -13.36 0.75
CA GLY A 197 10.80 -12.57 -0.29
C GLY A 197 11.75 -11.96 -1.31
N GLU A 198 13.00 -12.45 -1.41
CA GLU A 198 13.96 -11.96 -2.39
C GLU A 198 13.42 -12.07 -3.83
N GLU A 199 12.81 -13.20 -4.18
CA GLU A 199 12.19 -13.40 -5.50
C GLU A 199 11.12 -12.33 -5.80
N ILE A 200 10.28 -11.99 -4.81
CA ILE A 200 9.27 -10.92 -4.93
C ILE A 200 9.96 -9.56 -5.16
N ARG A 201 11.06 -9.30 -4.44
CA ARG A 201 11.81 -8.04 -4.56
C ARG A 201 12.62 -7.92 -5.85
N GLU A 202 13.00 -9.03 -6.47
CA GLU A 202 13.66 -9.05 -7.77
C GLU A 202 12.66 -8.83 -8.91
N LYS A 203 11.48 -9.47 -8.85
CA LYS A 203 10.46 -9.39 -9.90
C LYS A 203 9.72 -8.07 -10.00
N ARG A 204 9.87 -7.20 -9.01
CA ARG A 204 9.26 -5.85 -9.02
C ARG A 204 9.99 -4.86 -9.94
N LYS A 205 11.16 -5.23 -10.48
CA LYS A 205 11.97 -4.37 -11.36
C LYS A 205 11.54 -4.48 -12.82
#